data_AF-A0A7N5KGR4-F1
#
_entry.id   AF-A0A7N5KGR4-F1
#
_cell.length_a   1.000
_cell.length_b   1.000
_cell.length_c   1.000
_cell.angle_alpha   90.00
_cell.angle_beta   90.00
_cell.angle_gamma   90.00
#
_symmetry.space_group_name_H-M   'P 1'
#
loop_
_entity.id
_entity.type
_entity.pdbx_description
1 polymer ?
#
loop_
_entity_poly.entity_id
_entity_poly.type
_entity_poly.pdbx_seq_one_letter_code
_entity_poly.pdbx_strand_id
1 'polypeptide(L)'
;MEGAEEKKKKVPAVPETLKKKRRNFAELKIKRLRKKFAQKMLRKARRKLIYEKAKHYHKEYRQIFNGTFVKFNKASVNMLRIVEPYIAWGFPNLKSVNELIYKRGYGKINKEQIALTDNTLMARSLGKWGIMCMGDLIHEVYTVGKHFKEANNFLWPFKLSSPRGGMKKKTTHFVEGGDAGNREDQIQ
;
A
#
# COMPACT_ATOMS: atom_id res chain seq x y z
N MET A 1 79.80 17.13 -46.93
CA MET A 1 79.96 18.07 -45.81
C MET A 1 79.02 19.22 -46.09
N GLU A 2 78.00 19.61 -45.33
CA GLU A 2 77.43 19.32 -44.00
C GLU A 2 75.93 19.69 -44.17
N GLY A 3 74.92 18.95 -43.71
CA GLY A 3 74.65 18.69 -42.30
C GLY A 3 73.86 19.83 -41.62
N ALA A 4 72.82 20.40 -42.25
CA ALA A 4 71.96 21.39 -41.58
C ALA A 4 71.04 20.72 -40.55
N GLU A 5 71.53 20.53 -39.33
CA GLU A 5 70.70 20.13 -38.18
C GLU A 5 69.71 21.26 -37.81
N GLU A 6 68.42 21.00 -38.03
CA GLU A 6 67.33 21.78 -37.45
C GLU A 6 67.48 21.83 -35.91
N LYS A 7 67.91 22.98 -35.40
CA LYS A 7 67.91 23.27 -33.96
C LYS A 7 66.47 23.24 -33.44
N LYS A 8 66.03 22.09 -32.92
CA LYS A 8 64.81 21.97 -32.10
C LYS A 8 64.88 23.01 -30.98
N LYS A 9 64.05 24.05 -31.07
CA LYS A 9 63.86 25.04 -29.99
C LYS A 9 63.51 24.29 -28.70
N LYS A 10 64.44 24.22 -27.74
CA LYS A 10 64.18 23.66 -26.41
C LYS A 10 63.12 24.54 -25.73
N VAL A 11 61.91 24.00 -25.62
CA VAL A 11 60.80 24.66 -24.94
C VAL A 11 61.20 24.88 -23.47
N PRO A 12 60.99 26.06 -22.88
CA PRO A 12 61.39 26.33 -21.50
C PRO A 12 60.76 25.32 -20.53
N ALA A 13 61.58 24.79 -19.62
CA ALA A 13 61.15 23.81 -18.64
C ALA A 13 60.09 24.42 -17.72
N VAL A 14 58.88 23.85 -17.74
CA VAL A 14 57.75 24.35 -16.93
C VAL A 14 58.12 24.28 -15.43
N PRO A 15 58.04 25.42 -14.71
CA PRO A 15 58.30 25.48 -13.26
C PRO A 15 57.49 24.44 -12.47
N GLU A 16 58.09 23.82 -11.46
CA GLU A 16 57.46 22.76 -10.66
C GLU A 16 56.19 23.20 -9.94
N THR A 17 56.14 24.47 -9.51
CA THR A 17 54.98 25.11 -8.87
C THR A 17 53.75 25.11 -9.79
N LEU A 18 53.94 25.34 -11.10
CA LEU A 18 52.88 25.30 -12.10
C LEU A 18 52.42 23.87 -12.40
N LYS A 19 53.34 22.90 -12.42
CA LYS A 19 53.00 21.47 -12.56
C LYS A 19 52.15 20.98 -11.37
N LYS A 20 52.50 21.40 -10.14
CA LYS A 20 51.74 21.08 -8.92
C LYS A 20 50.33 21.70 -8.93
N LYS A 21 50.21 22.99 -9.33
CA LYS A 21 48.90 23.64 -9.54
C LYS A 21 48.02 22.89 -10.55
N ARG A 22 48.57 22.51 -11.72
CA ARG A 22 47.83 21.76 -12.77
C ARG A 22 47.30 20.41 -12.26
N ARG A 23 48.10 19.66 -11.48
CA ARG A 23 47.67 18.39 -10.85
C ARG A 23 46.54 18.62 -9.86
N ASN A 24 46.67 19.60 -8.96
CA ASN A 24 45.64 19.93 -7.98
C ASN A 24 44.31 20.35 -8.64
N PHE A 25 44.38 21.14 -9.73
CA PHE A 25 43.19 21.51 -10.51
C PHE A 25 42.54 20.30 -11.19
N ALA A 26 43.34 19.39 -11.75
CA ALA A 26 42.84 18.16 -12.36
C ALA A 26 42.14 17.26 -11.31
N GLU A 27 42.75 17.08 -10.14
CA GLU A 27 42.16 16.32 -9.02
C GLU A 27 40.85 16.95 -8.52
N LEU A 28 40.82 18.27 -8.33
CA LEU A 28 39.60 19.00 -7.97
C LEU A 28 38.50 18.83 -9.02
N LYS A 29 38.85 18.83 -10.31
CA LYS A 29 37.92 18.63 -11.42
C LYS A 29 37.36 17.21 -11.43
N ILE A 30 38.22 16.21 -11.22
CA ILE A 30 37.83 14.79 -11.10
C ILE A 30 36.93 14.58 -9.87
N LYS A 31 37.28 15.17 -8.72
CA LYS A 31 36.49 15.07 -7.48
C LYS A 31 35.11 15.71 -7.64
N ARG A 32 35.03 16.87 -8.31
CA ARG A 32 33.74 17.50 -8.69
C ARG A 32 32.92 16.62 -9.63
N LEU A 33 33.54 16.05 -10.67
CA LEU A 33 32.88 15.15 -11.61
C LEU A 33 32.33 13.90 -10.91
N ARG A 34 33.14 13.25 -10.06
CA ARG A 34 32.72 12.10 -9.25
C ARG A 34 31.56 12.45 -8.33
N LYS A 35 31.62 13.58 -7.63
CA LYS A 35 30.52 14.05 -6.75
C LYS A 35 29.24 14.34 -7.54
N LYS A 36 29.36 14.97 -8.73
CA LYS A 36 28.23 15.25 -9.63
C LYS A 36 27.61 13.96 -10.17
N PHE A 37 28.42 12.97 -10.51
CA PHE A 37 27.98 11.65 -10.96
C PHE A 37 27.25 10.90 -9.83
N ALA A 38 27.83 10.85 -8.63
CA ALA A 38 27.22 10.23 -7.45
C ALA A 38 25.87 10.88 -7.09
N GLN A 39 25.81 12.22 -7.10
CA GLN A 39 24.55 12.96 -6.88
C GLN A 39 23.52 12.66 -7.97
N LYS A 40 23.93 12.54 -9.25
CA LYS A 40 23.03 12.17 -10.35
C LYS A 40 22.46 10.77 -10.15
N MET A 41 23.29 9.80 -9.77
CA MET A 41 22.85 8.43 -9.47
C MET A 41 21.89 8.39 -8.28
N LEU A 42 22.21 9.11 -7.20
CA LEU A 42 21.33 9.25 -6.03
C LEU A 42 19.97 9.87 -6.40
N ARG A 43 19.98 10.92 -7.24
CA ARG A 43 18.75 11.60 -7.69
C ARG A 43 17.90 10.69 -8.58
N LYS A 44 18.53 9.87 -9.43
CA LYS A 44 17.85 8.86 -10.25
C LYS A 44 17.21 7.76 -9.37
N ALA A 45 17.95 7.24 -8.40
CA ALA A 45 17.44 6.26 -7.44
C ALA A 45 16.27 6.81 -6.60
N ARG A 46 16.40 8.03 -6.06
CA ARG A 46 15.31 8.71 -5.33
C ARG A 46 14.08 8.93 -6.21
N ARG A 47 14.24 9.37 -7.46
CA ARG A 47 13.10 9.57 -8.39
C ARG A 47 12.39 8.26 -8.69
N LYS A 48 13.13 7.17 -8.88
CA LYS A 48 12.55 5.82 -9.05
C LYS A 48 11.77 5.40 -7.80
N LEU A 49 12.33 5.57 -6.62
CA LEU A 49 11.65 5.26 -5.35
C LEU A 49 10.35 6.08 -5.18
N ILE A 50 10.40 7.39 -5.45
CA ILE A 50 9.22 8.27 -5.36
C ILE A 50 8.14 7.84 -6.35
N TYR A 51 8.54 7.50 -7.59
CA TYR A 51 7.61 7.03 -8.61
C TYR A 51 6.94 5.70 -8.22
N GLU A 52 7.71 4.72 -7.74
CA GLU A 52 7.16 3.44 -7.28
C GLU A 52 6.23 3.63 -6.07
N LYS A 53 6.58 4.51 -5.11
CA LYS A 53 5.70 4.87 -3.99
C LYS A 53 4.40 5.53 -4.47
N ALA A 54 4.48 6.52 -5.36
CA ALA A 54 3.30 7.19 -5.90
C ALA A 54 2.39 6.24 -6.68
N LYS A 55 2.99 5.33 -7.47
CA LYS A 55 2.26 4.27 -8.19
C LYS A 55 1.59 3.29 -7.22
N HIS A 56 2.26 2.93 -6.12
CA HIS A 56 1.69 2.10 -5.06
C HIS A 56 0.48 2.78 -4.41
N TYR A 57 0.62 4.03 -3.98
CA TYR A 57 -0.48 4.80 -3.40
C TYR A 57 -1.66 4.94 -4.37
N HIS A 58 -1.40 5.29 -5.64
CA HIS A 58 -2.44 5.35 -6.67
C HIS A 58 -3.16 4.03 -6.88
N LYS A 59 -2.46 2.90 -6.78
CA LYS A 59 -3.03 1.56 -6.87
C LYS A 59 -3.85 1.19 -5.64
N GLU A 60 -3.40 1.54 -4.44
CA GLU A 60 -4.13 1.34 -3.18
C GLU A 60 -5.43 2.15 -3.16
N TYR A 61 -5.37 3.44 -3.51
CA TYR A 61 -6.56 4.31 -3.58
C TYR A 61 -7.53 3.92 -4.70
N ARG A 62 -7.08 3.17 -5.72
CA ARG A 62 -7.95 2.63 -6.79
C ARG A 62 -8.69 1.36 -6.40
N GLN A 63 -8.35 0.70 -5.29
CA GLN A 63 -9.06 -0.50 -4.88
C GLN A 63 -10.43 -0.12 -4.31
N ILE A 64 -11.42 -0.18 -5.19
CA ILE A 64 -12.84 -0.06 -4.86
C ILE A 64 -13.44 -1.45 -4.57
N PHE A 65 -14.61 -1.49 -3.94
CA PHE A 65 -15.29 -2.73 -3.54
C PHE A 65 -14.53 -3.55 -2.50
N ASN A 66 -13.98 -2.89 -1.49
CA ASN A 66 -13.51 -3.54 -0.29
C ASN A 66 -14.63 -3.55 0.77
N GLY A 67 -14.80 -4.67 1.46
CA GLY A 67 -15.76 -4.84 2.55
C GLY A 67 -15.05 -5.10 3.89
N THR A 68 -15.61 -4.61 4.98
CA THR A 68 -15.17 -4.93 6.34
C THR A 68 -16.37 -4.86 7.28
N PHE A 69 -16.34 -5.63 8.37
CA PHE A 69 -17.36 -5.50 9.39
C PHE A 69 -16.99 -4.36 10.34
N VAL A 70 -18.01 -3.65 10.82
CA VAL A 70 -17.83 -2.55 11.77
C VAL A 70 -18.82 -2.76 12.90
N LYS A 71 -18.33 -2.70 14.16
CA LYS A 71 -19.20 -2.73 15.33
C LYS A 71 -20.06 -1.47 15.34
N PHE A 72 -21.37 -1.65 15.35
CA PHE A 72 -22.32 -0.55 15.40
C PHE A 72 -22.33 0.08 16.80
N ASN A 73 -21.94 1.35 16.87
CA ASN A 73 -21.98 2.16 18.09
C ASN A 73 -22.07 3.65 17.70
N LYS A 74 -22.35 4.53 18.67
CA LYS A 74 -22.55 5.97 18.41
C LYS A 74 -21.35 6.63 17.71
N ALA A 75 -20.12 6.25 18.07
CA ALA A 75 -18.92 6.78 17.44
C ALA A 75 -18.76 6.28 16.00
N SER A 76 -18.97 4.97 15.76
CA SER A 76 -18.94 4.37 14.42
C SER A 76 -19.96 5.00 13.49
N VAL A 77 -21.19 5.26 13.97
CA VAL A 77 -22.22 5.93 13.15
C VAL A 77 -21.79 7.34 12.75
N ASN A 78 -21.21 8.12 13.67
CA ASN A 78 -20.70 9.44 13.34
C ASN A 78 -19.56 9.38 12.31
N MET A 79 -18.67 8.40 12.42
CA MET A 79 -17.63 8.16 11.40
C MET A 79 -18.24 7.78 10.05
N LEU A 80 -19.23 6.88 10.03
CA LEU A 80 -19.91 6.43 8.81
C LEU A 80 -20.65 7.59 8.10
N ARG A 81 -21.25 8.50 8.85
CA ARG A 81 -21.91 9.71 8.28
C ARG A 81 -20.93 10.62 7.53
N ILE A 82 -19.69 10.76 8.01
CA ILE A 82 -18.67 11.58 7.32
C ILE A 82 -18.27 10.96 5.98
N VAL A 83 -18.19 9.63 5.92
CA VAL A 83 -17.77 8.90 4.73
C VAL A 83 -18.95 8.42 3.86
N GLU A 84 -20.17 8.76 4.24
CA GLU A 84 -21.43 8.31 3.63
C GLU A 84 -21.47 8.38 2.10
N PRO A 85 -21.04 9.46 1.41
CA PRO A 85 -21.07 9.51 -0.06
C PRO A 85 -20.06 8.58 -0.75
N TYR A 86 -19.14 7.96 0.00
CA TYR A 86 -18.10 7.08 -0.52
C TYR A 86 -18.33 5.60 -0.23
N ILE A 87 -19.28 5.28 0.65
CA ILE A 87 -19.52 3.90 1.10
C ILE A 87 -20.99 3.53 0.93
N ALA A 88 -21.24 2.25 0.72
CA ALA A 88 -22.55 1.64 0.92
C ALA A 88 -22.44 0.73 2.13
N TRP A 89 -23.37 0.83 3.08
CA TRP A 89 -23.35 0.01 4.29
C TRP A 89 -24.76 -0.41 4.69
N GLY A 90 -24.86 -1.44 5.54
CA GLY A 90 -26.12 -2.01 5.99
C GLY A 90 -25.87 -3.16 6.95
N PHE A 91 -26.91 -3.93 7.25
CA PHE A 91 -26.86 -5.02 8.21
C PHE A 91 -26.76 -6.36 7.47
N PRO A 92 -25.66 -7.11 7.65
CA PRO A 92 -25.52 -8.41 7.01
C PRO A 92 -26.37 -9.45 7.75
N ASN A 93 -26.99 -10.37 7.02
CA ASN A 93 -27.56 -11.58 7.63
C ASN A 93 -26.48 -12.65 7.83
N LEU A 94 -26.84 -13.70 8.56
CA LEU A 94 -25.97 -14.84 8.82
C LEU A 94 -25.47 -15.49 7.53
N LYS A 95 -26.30 -15.56 6.47
CA LYS A 95 -25.92 -16.13 5.17
C LYS A 95 -24.80 -15.32 4.51
N SER A 96 -24.94 -14.00 4.43
CA SER A 96 -23.95 -13.11 3.84
C SER A 96 -22.64 -13.12 4.62
N VAL A 97 -22.69 -13.13 5.96
CA VAL A 97 -21.47 -13.26 6.80
C VAL A 97 -20.77 -14.60 6.53
N ASN A 98 -21.53 -15.69 6.52
CA ASN A 98 -21.01 -17.03 6.25
C ASN A 98 -20.35 -17.09 4.86
N GLU A 99 -21.05 -16.68 3.81
CA GLU A 99 -20.52 -16.68 2.45
C GLU A 99 -19.30 -15.77 2.28
N LEU A 100 -19.27 -14.60 2.92
CA LEU A 100 -18.12 -13.69 2.89
C LEU A 100 -16.88 -14.35 3.51
N ILE A 101 -17.03 -14.92 4.69
CA ILE A 101 -15.93 -15.51 5.44
C ILE A 101 -15.43 -16.78 4.74
N TYR A 102 -16.30 -17.66 4.26
CA TYR A 102 -15.87 -18.88 3.57
C TYR A 102 -15.31 -18.63 2.17
N LYS A 103 -15.96 -17.80 1.34
CA LYS A 103 -15.57 -17.64 -0.06
C LYS A 103 -14.45 -16.61 -0.26
N ARG A 104 -14.37 -15.62 0.64
CA ARG A 104 -13.49 -14.44 0.47
C ARG A 104 -12.69 -14.10 1.72
N GLY A 105 -12.77 -14.92 2.78
CA GLY A 105 -12.06 -14.68 4.03
C GLY A 105 -10.56 -14.96 3.92
N TYR A 106 -9.78 -13.97 4.34
CA TYR A 106 -8.35 -14.12 4.57
C TYR A 106 -8.04 -13.69 5.99
N GLY A 107 -7.17 -14.44 6.66
CA GLY A 107 -6.61 -14.08 7.95
C GLY A 107 -5.36 -13.22 7.79
N LYS A 108 -5.18 -12.26 8.70
CA LYS A 108 -3.99 -11.44 8.84
C LYS A 108 -3.06 -12.08 9.86
N ILE A 109 -2.09 -12.86 9.38
CA ILE A 109 -1.11 -13.56 10.21
C ILE A 109 0.27 -13.00 9.89
N ASN A 110 1.01 -12.53 10.90
CA ASN A 110 2.33 -11.90 10.72
C ASN A 110 2.36 -10.76 9.69
N LYS A 111 1.24 -10.01 9.57
CA LYS A 111 1.01 -8.94 8.58
C LYS A 111 0.93 -9.43 7.11
N GLU A 112 0.88 -10.73 6.89
CA GLU A 112 0.63 -11.33 5.59
C GLU A 112 -0.84 -11.76 5.46
N GLN A 113 -1.33 -11.77 4.22
CA GLN A 113 -2.69 -12.16 3.88
C GLN A 113 -2.70 -13.67 3.57
N ILE A 114 -3.28 -14.49 4.45
CA ILE A 114 -3.31 -15.96 4.34
C ILE A 114 -4.76 -16.42 4.18
N ALA A 115 -5.02 -17.33 3.23
CA ALA A 115 -6.36 -17.88 3.02
C ALA A 115 -6.79 -18.74 4.21
N LEU A 116 -8.07 -18.66 4.60
CA LEU A 116 -8.64 -19.43 5.70
C LEU A 116 -9.01 -20.85 5.23
N THR A 117 -8.01 -21.71 5.04
CA THR A 117 -8.22 -23.10 4.57
C THR A 117 -8.30 -24.11 5.70
N ASP A 118 -7.61 -23.88 6.81
CA ASP A 118 -7.49 -24.81 7.93
C ASP A 118 -7.83 -24.14 9.26
N ASN A 119 -8.59 -24.85 10.10
CA ASN A 119 -8.95 -24.44 11.45
C ASN A 119 -7.71 -24.28 12.35
N THR A 120 -6.61 -24.99 12.07
CA THR A 120 -5.37 -24.85 12.84
C THR A 120 -4.79 -23.43 12.80
N LEU A 121 -4.91 -22.73 11.67
CA LEU A 121 -4.43 -21.36 11.50
C LEU A 121 -5.25 -20.36 12.32
N MET A 122 -6.56 -20.60 12.41
CA MET A 122 -7.48 -19.81 13.22
C MET A 122 -7.24 -20.05 14.71
N ALA A 123 -7.23 -21.32 15.15
CA ALA A 123 -6.96 -21.69 16.53
C ALA A 123 -5.63 -21.15 17.03
N ARG A 124 -4.57 -21.15 16.21
CA ARG A 124 -3.27 -20.56 16.58
C ARG A 124 -3.36 -19.06 16.83
N SER A 125 -4.17 -18.33 16.06
CA SER A 125 -4.24 -16.86 16.11
C SER A 125 -5.25 -16.35 17.13
N LEU A 126 -6.41 -17.01 17.23
CA LEU A 126 -7.57 -16.57 17.99
C LEU A 126 -7.98 -17.55 19.10
N GLY A 127 -7.34 -18.72 19.23
CA GLY A 127 -7.73 -19.74 20.21
C GLY A 127 -7.65 -19.26 21.66
N LYS A 128 -6.81 -18.26 21.96
CA LYS A 128 -6.77 -17.58 23.26
C LYS A 128 -8.09 -16.90 23.66
N TRP A 129 -8.96 -16.61 22.69
CA TRP A 129 -10.27 -16.00 22.86
C TRP A 129 -11.42 -17.01 22.70
N GLY A 130 -11.10 -18.31 22.62
CA GLY A 130 -12.09 -19.37 22.42
C GLY A 130 -12.59 -19.53 20.99
N ILE A 131 -11.97 -18.87 20.00
CA ILE A 131 -12.35 -18.98 18.58
C ILE A 131 -11.42 -20.02 17.94
N MET A 132 -11.94 -21.25 17.77
CA MET A 132 -11.14 -22.40 17.34
C MET A 132 -11.41 -22.79 15.89
N CYS A 133 -12.62 -22.51 15.38
CA CYS A 133 -13.02 -22.86 14.03
C CYS A 133 -13.71 -21.71 13.29
N MET A 134 -14.00 -21.94 12.00
CA MET A 134 -14.69 -20.97 11.15
C MET A 134 -16.09 -20.61 11.68
N GLY A 135 -16.79 -21.61 12.24
CA GLY A 135 -18.12 -21.43 12.83
C GLY A 135 -18.10 -20.47 14.01
N ASP A 136 -17.13 -20.64 14.92
CA ASP A 136 -16.94 -19.74 16.07
C ASP A 136 -16.65 -18.31 15.60
N LEU A 137 -15.82 -18.16 14.55
CA LEU A 137 -15.51 -16.86 13.98
C LEU A 137 -16.76 -16.17 13.39
N ILE A 138 -17.55 -16.91 12.62
CA ILE A 138 -18.81 -16.41 12.06
C ILE A 138 -19.77 -16.02 13.17
N HIS A 139 -19.92 -16.87 14.19
CA HIS A 139 -20.77 -16.62 15.34
C HIS A 139 -20.33 -15.35 16.08
N GLU A 140 -19.03 -15.21 16.38
CA GLU A 140 -18.48 -14.06 17.09
C GLU A 140 -18.67 -12.74 16.31
N VAL A 141 -18.51 -12.78 14.98
CA VAL A 141 -18.73 -11.62 14.10
C VAL A 141 -20.21 -11.26 14.02
N TYR A 142 -21.09 -12.24 13.81
CA TYR A 142 -22.52 -12.00 13.60
C TYR A 142 -23.23 -11.55 14.88
N THR A 143 -22.93 -12.18 16.01
CA THR A 143 -23.53 -11.85 17.32
C THR A 143 -22.87 -10.64 17.99
N VAL A 144 -21.77 -10.14 17.43
CA VAL A 144 -20.96 -9.06 18.01
C VAL A 144 -20.51 -9.41 19.42
N GLY A 145 -19.84 -10.56 19.55
CA GLY A 145 -19.38 -11.10 20.82
C GLY A 145 -18.31 -10.24 21.53
N LYS A 146 -17.84 -10.74 22.68
CA LYS A 146 -16.88 -10.03 23.55
C LYS A 146 -15.56 -9.73 22.84
N HIS A 147 -15.13 -10.62 21.94
CA HIS A 147 -13.87 -10.58 21.20
C HIS A 147 -14.07 -10.22 19.72
N PHE A 148 -15.18 -9.54 19.40
CA PHE A 148 -15.46 -9.04 18.04
C PHE A 148 -14.31 -8.21 17.48
N LYS A 149 -13.67 -7.37 18.31
CA LYS A 149 -12.56 -6.50 17.86
C LYS A 149 -11.38 -7.33 17.36
N GLU A 150 -11.04 -8.39 18.08
CA GLU A 150 -9.93 -9.28 17.77
C GLU A 150 -10.26 -10.15 16.56
N ALA A 151 -11.48 -10.70 16.49
CA ALA A 151 -11.98 -11.43 15.34
C ALA A 151 -11.98 -10.59 14.06
N ASN A 152 -12.51 -9.36 14.13
CA ASN A 152 -12.60 -8.47 12.98
C ASN A 152 -11.23 -7.96 12.52
N ASN A 153 -10.29 -7.71 13.45
CA ASN A 153 -8.94 -7.28 13.08
C ASN A 153 -8.07 -8.43 12.54
N PHE A 154 -8.40 -9.67 12.90
CA PHE A 154 -7.81 -10.86 12.27
C PHE A 154 -8.26 -11.00 10.81
N LEU A 155 -9.51 -10.69 10.49
CA LEU A 155 -9.99 -10.69 9.11
C LEU A 155 -9.31 -9.58 8.29
N TRP A 156 -8.72 -9.96 7.17
CA TRP A 156 -8.28 -9.00 6.16
C TRP A 156 -9.53 -8.41 5.45
N PRO A 157 -9.55 -7.12 5.10
CA PRO A 157 -10.65 -6.54 4.34
C PRO A 157 -11.00 -7.38 3.09
N PHE A 158 -12.28 -7.72 2.94
CA PHE A 158 -12.78 -8.57 1.88
C PHE A 158 -12.65 -7.85 0.54
N LYS A 159 -12.03 -8.51 -0.45
CA LYS A 159 -11.99 -8.02 -1.82
C LYS A 159 -13.23 -8.49 -2.57
N LEU A 160 -14.17 -7.60 -2.81
CA LEU A 160 -15.42 -7.89 -3.50
C LEU A 160 -15.28 -7.64 -5.01
N SER A 161 -16.08 -8.36 -5.78
CA SER A 161 -16.24 -8.07 -7.21
C SER A 161 -17.27 -6.96 -7.41
N SER A 162 -17.25 -6.30 -8.57
CA SER A 162 -18.32 -5.39 -8.97
C SER A 162 -19.69 -6.07 -8.86
N PRO A 163 -20.74 -5.36 -8.43
CA PRO A 163 -22.08 -5.93 -8.30
C PRO A 163 -22.59 -6.38 -9.68
N ARG A 164 -23.16 -7.59 -9.72
CA ARG A 164 -23.82 -8.10 -10.93
C ARG A 164 -25.09 -7.27 -11.16
N GLY A 165 -25.22 -6.68 -12.36
CA GLY A 165 -26.29 -5.70 -12.66
C GLY A 165 -25.84 -4.24 -12.54
N GLY A 166 -24.61 -3.98 -12.10
CA GLY A 166 -24.05 -2.64 -12.03
C GLY A 166 -24.49 -1.84 -10.80
N MET A 167 -24.13 -0.55 -10.80
CA MET A 167 -24.56 0.44 -9.81
C MET A 167 -25.51 1.40 -10.49
N LYS A 168 -26.55 1.86 -9.79
CA LYS A 168 -27.49 2.87 -10.28
C LYS A 168 -26.79 4.23 -10.41
N LYS A 169 -26.38 4.82 -9.29
CA LYS A 169 -25.70 6.11 -9.21
C LYS A 169 -24.88 6.18 -7.93
N LYS A 170 -23.56 6.15 -8.10
CA LYS A 170 -22.60 5.99 -6.99
C LYS A 170 -22.59 7.15 -6.00
N THR A 171 -22.89 8.36 -6.46
CA THR A 171 -22.69 9.60 -5.68
C THR A 171 -23.92 10.05 -4.93
N THR A 172 -25.11 9.54 -5.27
CA THR A 172 -26.37 9.92 -4.60
C THR A 172 -26.70 8.95 -3.48
N HIS A 173 -27.38 9.46 -2.45
CA HIS A 173 -27.79 8.65 -1.32
C HIS A 173 -28.85 7.62 -1.74
N PHE A 174 -28.91 6.50 -1.02
CA PHE A 174 -29.80 5.39 -1.34
C PHE A 174 -31.29 5.79 -1.38
N VAL A 175 -31.72 6.64 -0.44
CA VAL A 175 -33.11 7.16 -0.36
C VAL A 175 -33.50 8.01 -1.57
N GLU A 176 -32.52 8.59 -2.27
CA GLU A 176 -32.71 9.38 -3.50
C GLU A 176 -32.58 8.53 -4.77
N GLY A 177 -32.56 7.19 -4.63
CA GLY A 177 -32.38 6.26 -5.73
C GLY A 177 -30.92 6.00 -6.14
N GLY A 178 -29.95 6.42 -5.32
CA GLY A 178 -28.53 6.13 -5.50
C GLY A 178 -28.03 4.84 -4.87
N ASP A 179 -26.71 4.73 -4.72
CA ASP A 179 -26.03 3.58 -4.10
C ASP A 179 -25.26 3.88 -2.82
N ALA A 180 -25.09 5.15 -2.45
CA ALA A 180 -24.33 5.53 -1.27
C ALA A 180 -25.20 5.50 0.01
N GLY A 181 -24.55 5.30 1.16
CA GLY A 181 -25.15 5.37 2.49
C GLY A 181 -25.76 4.08 3.00
N ASN A 182 -26.63 4.22 4.00
CA ASN A 182 -27.25 3.09 4.70
C ASN A 182 -28.37 2.48 3.87
N ARG A 183 -28.28 1.17 3.61
CA ARG A 183 -29.26 0.37 2.88
C ARG A 183 -29.98 -0.66 3.76
N GLU A 184 -29.69 -0.67 5.06
CA GLU A 184 -30.25 -1.62 6.02
C GLU A 184 -30.11 -3.07 5.52
N ASP A 185 -31.22 -3.78 5.34
CA ASP A 185 -31.25 -5.18 4.90
C ASP A 185 -31.02 -5.35 3.39
N GLN A 186 -31.06 -4.28 2.59
CA GLN A 186 -30.85 -4.33 1.13
C GLN A 186 -29.37 -4.35 0.71
N ILE A 187 -28.46 -4.57 1.67
CA ILE A 187 -27.02 -4.62 1.40
C ILE A 187 -26.53 -6.00 0.90
N GLN A 188 -27.36 -7.03 1.02
CA GLN A 188 -26.97 -8.45 0.89
C GLN A 188 -26.80 -8.93 -0.54
#